data_AF-A0A6V8CLK9-F1
#
_entry.id   AF-A0A6V8CLK9-F1
#
_cell.length_a   1.000
_cell.length_b   1.000
_cell.length_c   1.000
_cell.angle_alpha   90.00
_cell.angle_beta   90.00
_cell.angle_gamma   90.00
#
_symmetry.space_group_name_H-M   'P 1'
#
loop_
_entity.id
_entity.type
_entity.pdbx_description
1 polymer ?
#
loop_
_entity_poly.entity_id
_entity_poly.type
_entity_poly.pdbx_seq_one_letter_code
_entity_poly.pdbx_strand_id
1 'polypeptide(L)' 'DADKEGFLRNERSLLQTIGRAARNAEGQVLLYSDNVSNAMTAAIKQTLERRERQHAHNLKHSITPT' A
#
# COMPACT_ATOMS: atom_id res chain seq x y z
N ASP A 1 -2.35 3.58 -16.14
CA ASP A 1 -1.05 4.29 -16.06
C ASP A 1 -0.72 4.74 -14.64
N ALA A 2 -0.46 3.77 -13.77
CA ALA A 2 0.19 4.01 -12.48
C ALA A 2 1.72 4.20 -12.62
N ASP A 3 2.27 3.83 -13.78
CA ASP A 3 3.68 3.86 -14.17
C ASP A 3 4.15 5.19 -14.78
N LYS A 4 3.24 6.06 -15.23
CA LYS A 4 3.60 7.39 -15.73
C LYS A 4 4.17 8.25 -14.61
N GLU A 5 5.48 8.44 -14.60
CA GLU A 5 6.18 9.25 -13.61
C GLU A 5 5.73 10.72 -13.65
N GLY A 6 5.49 11.28 -12.48
CA GLY A 6 5.00 12.65 -12.31
C GLY A 6 4.57 12.91 -10.86
N PHE A 7 4.23 14.16 -10.53
CA PHE A 7 3.88 14.55 -9.16
C PHE A 7 2.79 13.67 -8.53
N LEU A 8 1.76 13.32 -9.31
CA LEU A 8 0.64 12.49 -8.86
C LEU A 8 0.96 10.99 -8.76
N ARG A 9 2.14 10.56 -9.23
CA ARG A 9 2.57 9.15 -9.32
C ARG A 9 3.96 8.91 -8.74
N ASN A 10 4.45 9.84 -7.93
CA ASN A 10 5.60 9.57 -7.08
C ASN A 10 5.21 8.66 -5.91
N GLU A 11 6.22 8.12 -5.23
CA GLU A 11 6.06 7.18 -4.11
C GLU A 11 5.10 7.71 -3.04
N ARG A 12 5.24 8.98 -2.64
CA ARG A 12 4.40 9.60 -1.60
C ARG A 12 2.95 9.67 -2.03
N SER A 13 2.67 10.10 -3.26
CA SER A 13 1.33 10.18 -3.81
C SER A 13 0.66 8.81 -3.88
N LEU A 14 1.40 7.78 -4.34
CA LEU A 14 0.90 6.40 -4.37
C LEU A 14 0.58 5.87 -2.96
N LEU A 15 1.45 6.13 -1.97
CA LEU A 15 1.20 5.74 -0.58
C LEU A 15 -0.05 6.41 0.00
N GLN A 16 -0.28 7.69 -0.32
CA GLN A 16 -1.49 8.40 0.13
C GLN A 16 -2.75 7.80 -0.50
N THR A 17 -2.71 7.44 -1.79
CA THR A 17 -3.84 6.78 -2.47
C THR A 17 -4.10 5.40 -1.87
N ILE A 18 -3.05 4.57 -1.67
CA ILE A 18 -3.16 3.24 -1.05
C ILE A 18 -3.75 3.34 0.36
N GLY A 19 -3.32 4.33 1.15
CA GLY A 19 -3.77 4.54 2.53
C GLY A 19 -5.29 4.77 2.66
N ARG A 20 -5.99 5.16 1.59
CA ARG A 20 -7.45 5.31 1.62
C ARG A 20 -8.18 3.97 1.80
N ALA A 21 -7.61 2.86 1.32
CA ALA A 21 -8.17 1.53 1.50
C ALA A 21 -7.89 0.93 2.90
N ALA A 22 -6.94 1.49 3.66
CA ALA A 22 -6.51 0.92 4.95
C ALA A 22 -7.52 1.06 6.10
N ARG A 23 -8.68 1.69 5.86
CA ARG A 23 -9.76 1.86 6.85
C ARG A 23 -10.87 0.82 6.72
N ASN A 24 -10.60 -0.29 6.03
CA ASN A 24 -11.50 -1.42 5.87
C ASN A 24 -10.70 -2.72 6.04
N ALA A 25 -11.24 -3.70 6.77
CA ALA A 25 -10.56 -4.98 7.01
C ALA A 25 -10.23 -5.74 5.71
N GLU A 26 -11.11 -5.64 4.70
CA GLU A 26 -10.96 -6.23 3.36
C GLU A 26 -10.41 -5.22 2.34
N GLY A 27 -9.73 -4.17 2.81
CA GLY A 27 -9.17 -3.12 1.95
C GLY A 27 -8.19 -3.67 0.92
N GLN A 28 -8.47 -3.40 -0.36
CA GLN A 28 -7.63 -3.79 -1.50
C GLN A 28 -7.33 -2.60 -2.41
N VAL A 29 -6.18 -2.65 -3.09
CA VAL A 29 -5.76 -1.63 -4.04
C VAL A 29 -5.25 -2.30 -5.31
N LEU A 30 -5.77 -1.86 -6.45
CA LEU A 30 -5.39 -2.33 -7.78
C LEU A 30 -4.65 -1.20 -8.50
N LEU A 31 -3.40 -1.44 -8.88
CA LEU A 31 -2.56 -0.50 -9.64
C LEU A 31 -2.51 -0.96 -11.10
N TYR A 32 -3.25 -0.30 -11.98
CA TYR A 32 -3.24 -0.60 -13.42
C TYR A 32 -2.07 0.10 -14.12
N SER A 33 -1.09 -0.68 -14.56
CA SER A 33 0.05 -0.24 -15.39
C SER A 33 0.57 -1.38 -16.25
N ASP A 34 1.27 -1.01 -17.32
CA ASP A 34 1.95 -1.98 -18.18
C ASP A 34 3.28 -2.43 -17.58
N ASN A 35 3.92 -1.56 -16.78
CA ASN A 35 5.18 -1.83 -16.10
C ASN A 35 5.11 -1.44 -14.62
N VAL A 36 6.04 -1.95 -13.82
CA VAL A 36 6.21 -1.53 -12.41
C VAL A 36 7.30 -0.47 -12.35
N SER A 37 6.91 0.79 -12.07
CA SER A 37 7.87 1.88 -11.89
C SER A 37 8.60 1.81 -10.55
N ASN A 38 9.70 2.54 -10.40
CA ASN A 38 10.44 2.62 -9.13
C ASN A 38 9.55 3.16 -7.99
N ALA A 39 8.69 4.14 -8.29
CA ALA A 39 7.73 4.68 -7.33
C ALA A 39 6.70 3.63 -6.88
N MET A 40 6.23 2.79 -7.81
CA MET A 40 5.32 1.68 -7.49
C MET A 40 6.02 0.65 -6.61
N THR A 41 7.23 0.22 -6.98
CA THR A 41 8.02 -0.74 -6.20
C THR A 41 8.24 -0.25 -4.77
N ALA A 42 8.63 1.02 -4.60
CA ALA A 42 8.85 1.61 -3.29
C ALA A 42 7.55 1.70 -2.46
N ALA A 43 6.44 2.14 -3.06
CA ALA A 43 5.15 2.23 -2.39
C ALA A 43 4.59 0.84 -1.99
N ILE A 44 4.71 -0.16 -2.87
CA ILE A 44 4.31 -1.55 -2.60
C ILE A 44 5.13 -2.12 -1.44
N LYS A 45 6.46 -1.98 -1.48
CA LYS A 45 7.36 -2.46 -0.42
C LYS A 45 7.00 -1.86 0.93
N GLN A 46 6.86 -0.53 1.01
CA GLN A 46 6.46 0.13 2.26
C GLN A 46 5.09 -0.35 2.76
N THR A 47 4.15 -0.63 1.87
CA THR A 47 2.81 -1.10 2.23
C THR A 47 2.86 -2.51 2.82
N LEU A 48 3.64 -3.40 2.21
CA LEU A 48 3.86 -4.77 2.71
C LEU A 48 4.56 -4.77 4.07
N GLU A 49 5.64 -3.99 4.25
CA GLU A 49 6.35 -3.86 5.52
C GLU A 49 5.46 -3.33 6.65
N ARG A 50 4.52 -2.43 6.36
CA ARG A 50 3.53 -1.95 7.32
C ARG A 50 2.53 -3.05 7.67
N ARG A 51 2.02 -3.77 6.68
CA ARG A 51 1.06 -4.87 6.87
C ARG A 51 1.65 -5.99 7.71
N GLU A 52 2.89 -6.39 7.46
CA GLU A 52 3.59 -7.42 8.24
C GLU A 52 3.74 -7.02 9.71
N ARG A 53 4.18 -5.78 9.98
CA ARG A 53 4.29 -5.26 11.35
C ARG A 53 2.94 -5.23 12.06
N GLN A 54 1.89 -4.80 11.38
CA GLN A 54 0.53 -4.76 11.92
C GLN A 54 0.02 -6.18 12.20
N HIS A 55 0.23 -7.13 11.30
CA HIS A 55 -0.15 -8.52 11.48
C HIS A 55 0.56 -9.16 12.68
N ALA A 56 1.87 -8.96 12.81
CA ALA A 56 2.65 -9.45 13.93
C ALA A 56 2.16 -8.87 15.28
N HIS A 57 1.85 -7.57 15.31
CA HIS A 57 1.24 -6.92 16.47
C HIS A 57 -0.13 -7.53 16.79
N ASN A 58 -0.99 -7.68 15.80
CA ASN A 58 -2.32 -8.25 15.97
C ASN A 58 -2.27 -9.68 16.51
N LEU A 59 -1.37 -10.52 16.01
CA LEU A 59 -1.16 -11.88 16.50
C LEU A 59 -0.69 -11.88 17.96
N LYS A 60 0.28 -11.02 18.29
CA LYS A 60 0.81 -10.90 19.66
C LYS A 60 -0.25 -10.45 20.67
N HIS A 61 -1.18 -9.61 20.23
CA HIS A 61 -2.19 -8.97 21.09
C HIS A 61 -3.61 -9.55 20.92
N SER A 62 -3.77 -10.61 20.12
CA SER A 62 -5.09 -11.22 19.81
C SER A 62 -6.11 -10.22 19.28
N ILE A 63 -5.68 -9.30 18.40
CA ILE A 63 -6.54 -8.28 17.77
C ILE A 63 -7.02 -8.80 16.41
N THR A 64 -8.34 -8.78 16.20
CA THR A 64 -8.95 -9.05 14.89
C THR A 64 -9.37 -7.73 14.24
N PRO A 65 -8.91 -7.41 13.02
CA PRO A 65 -9.38 -6.25 12.27
C PRO A 65 -10.89 -6.35 12.00
N THR A 66 -11.62 -5.25 12.21
CA THR A 66 -13.07 -5.10 11.94
C THR A 66 -13.33 -3.96 10.99
#